data_AF-A0A970EN14-F1
#
_entry.id   AF-A0A970EN14-F1
#
_cell.length_a   1.000
_cell.length_b   1.000
_cell.length_c   1.000
_cell.angle_alpha   90.00
_cell.angle_beta   90.00
_cell.angle_gamma   90.00
#
_symmetry.space_group_name_H-M   'P 1'
#
loop_
_entity.id
_entity.type
_entity.pdbx_description
1 polymer ?
#
loop_
_entity_poly.entity_id
_entity_poly.type
_entity_poly.pdbx_seq_one_letter_code
_entity_poly.pdbx_strand_id
1 'polypeptide(L)' 'MVHCPLCNQPMDGIDPDEYGGYADIYICGVCQIEQAIFWDSGERVVLEKHEDDQE' A
#
# COMPACT_ATOMS: atom_id res chain seq x y z
N MET A 1 4.44 12.53 2.97
CA MET A 1 4.60 11.79 1.71
C MET A 1 5.14 10.41 2.03
N VAL A 2 4.42 9.37 1.63
CA VAL A 2 4.84 7.97 1.78
C VAL A 2 5.75 7.62 0.61
N HIS A 3 6.85 6.94 0.90
CA HIS A 3 7.82 6.53 -0.11
C HIS A 3 7.85 5.01 -0.21
N CYS A 4 8.00 4.52 -1.42
CA CYS A 4 8.10 3.10 -1.70
C CYS A 4 9.37 2.52 -1.05
N PRO A 5 9.27 1.46 -0.24
CA PRO A 5 10.44 0.84 0.39
C PRO A 5 11.41 0.18 -0.61
N LEU A 6 10.98 -0.06 -1.86
CA LEU A 6 11.80 -0.71 -2.90
C LEU A 6 12.58 0.30 -3.74
N CYS A 7 11.90 1.29 -4.31
CA CYS A 7 12.50 2.24 -5.26
C CYS A 7 12.63 3.66 -4.70
N ASN A 8 12.18 3.89 -3.47
CA ASN A 8 12.18 5.19 -2.79
C ASN A 8 11.44 6.31 -3.55
N GLN A 9 10.59 5.96 -4.52
CA GLN A 9 9.73 6.90 -5.23
C GLN A 9 8.51 7.26 -4.37
N PRO A 10 7.95 8.47 -4.53
CA PRO A 10 6.70 8.83 -3.88
C PRO A 10 5.59 7.87 -4.29
N MET A 11 4.75 7.48 -3.32
CA MET A 11 3.57 6.65 -3.56
C MET A 11 2.31 7.53 -3.60
N ASP A 12 1.36 7.14 -4.44
CA ASP A 12 0.06 7.79 -4.57
C ASP A 12 -0.91 7.18 -3.56
N GLY A 13 -1.64 8.03 -2.84
CA GLY A 13 -2.69 7.59 -1.92
C GLY A 13 -3.90 7.07 -2.71
N ILE A 14 -4.36 5.89 -2.36
CA ILE A 14 -5.63 5.32 -2.80
C ILE A 14 -6.69 5.74 -1.79
N ASP A 15 -7.89 6.03 -2.28
CA ASP A 15 -8.99 6.45 -1.44
C ASP A 15 -9.32 5.34 -0.42
N PRO A 16 -9.22 5.61 0.90
CA PRO A 16 -9.44 4.61 1.93
C PRO A 16 -10.88 4.09 1.95
N ASP A 17 -11.84 4.81 1.37
CA ASP A 17 -13.23 4.35 1.24
C ASP A 17 -13.33 3.04 0.41
N GLU A 18 -12.40 2.79 -0.52
CA GLU A 18 -12.38 1.54 -1.29
C GLU A 18 -11.93 0.33 -0.46
N TYR A 19 -11.23 0.54 0.66
CA TYR A 19 -10.70 -0.50 1.55
C TYR A 19 -11.29 -0.47 2.96
N GLY A 20 -12.48 0.14 3.09
CA GLY A 20 -13.26 0.11 4.33
C GLY A 20 -12.86 1.17 5.36
N GLY A 21 -12.08 2.19 5.00
CA GLY A 21 -11.86 3.40 5.80
C GLY A 21 -10.96 3.25 7.02
N TYR A 22 -10.42 2.05 7.29
CA TYR A 22 -9.61 1.78 8.47
C TYR A 22 -8.10 1.96 8.26
N ALA A 23 -7.64 2.05 7.01
CA ALA A 23 -6.23 2.20 6.68
C ALA A 23 -6.06 3.16 5.50
N ASP A 24 -5.03 4.02 5.55
CA ASP A 24 -4.60 4.78 4.39
C ASP A 24 -3.74 3.87 3.51
N ILE A 25 -4.16 3.69 2.27
CA ILE A 25 -3.46 2.82 1.32
C ILE A 25 -2.70 3.66 0.32
N TYR A 26 -1.51 3.21 -0.03
CA TYR A 26 -0.65 3.86 -1.00
C TYR A 26 -0.19 2.85 -2.04
N ILE A 27 -0.13 3.27 -3.30
CA ILE A 27 0.40 2.46 -4.40
C ILE A 27 1.63 3.12 -5.03
N CYS A 28 2.64 2.31 -5.31
CA CYS A 28 3.80 2.77 -6.06
C CYS A 28 3.56 2.55 -7.56
N GLY A 29 3.47 3.62 -8.34
CA GLY A 29 3.32 3.52 -9.80
C GLY A 29 4.48 2.81 -10.52
N VAL A 30 5.66 2.75 -9.90
CA VAL A 30 6.86 2.12 -10.50
C VAL A 30 6.97 0.64 -10.14
N CYS A 31 6.90 0.33 -8.85
CA CYS A 31 7.03 -1.05 -8.35
C CYS A 31 5.70 -1.82 -8.40
N GLN A 32 4.57 -1.12 -8.62
CA GLN A 32 3.23 -1.69 -8.58
C GLN A 32 2.90 -2.42 -7.27
N ILE A 33 3.52 -1.97 -6.16
CA ILE A 33 3.23 -2.50 -4.82
C ILE A 33 2.24 -1.60 -4.09
N GLU A 34 1.41 -2.21 -3.26
CA GLU A 34 0.44 -1.55 -2.40
C GLU A 34 0.94 -1.59 -0.94
N GLN A 35 0.68 -0.53 -0.19
CA GLN A 35 1.08 -0.42 1.21
C GLN A 35 -0.05 0.18 2.02
N ALA A 36 -0.54 -0.57 3.01
CA ALA A 36 -1.49 -0.09 3.98
C ALA A 36 -0.74 0.49 5.20
N ILE A 37 -1.10 1.71 5.60
CA ILE A 37 -0.58 2.38 6.79
C ILE A 37 -1.73 2.63 7.74
N PHE A 38 -1.61 2.06 8.94
CA PHE A 38 -2.53 2.26 10.04
C PHE A 38 -1.97 3.36 10.93
N TRP A 39 -2.38 4.62 10.72
CA TRP A 39 -1.83 5.74 11.50
C TRP A 39 -2.17 5.70 12.99
N ASP A 40 -3.27 5.04 13.35
CA ASP A 40 -3.70 4.87 14.74
C ASP A 40 -2.73 3.97 15.54
N SER A 41 -2.29 2.86 14.94
CA SER A 41 -1.36 1.91 15.57
C SER A 41 0.11 2.15 15.18
N GLY A 42 0.36 2.88 14.11
CA GLY A 42 1.68 3.02 13.48
C GLY A 42 2.12 1.80 12.65
N GLU A 43 1.25 0.79 12.51
CA GLU A 43 1.55 -0.43 11.76
C GLU A 43 1.56 -0.15 10.24
N ARG A 44 2.46 -0.85 9.54
CA ARG A 44 2.62 -0.74 8.09
C ARG A 44 2.67 -2.12 7.48
N VAL A 45 1.76 -2.40 6.56
CA VAL A 45 1.64 -3.69 5.88
C VAL A 45 1.87 -3.47 4.40
N VAL A 46 2.86 -4.18 3.83
CA VAL A 46 3.06 -4.22 2.38
C VAL A 46 2.15 -5.30 1.84
N LEU A 47 1.23 -4.90 0.96
CA LEU A 47 0.37 -5.79 0.21
C LEU A 47 1.11 -6.08 -1.11
N GLU A 48 1.87 -7.16 -1.15
CA GLU A 48 2.29 -7.70 -2.45
C GLU A 48 1.04 -8.29 -3.10
N LYS A 49 0.75 -7.88 -4.35
CA LYS A 49 -0.12 -8.66 -5.22
C LYS A 49 0.61 -9.97 -5.50
N HIS A 50 0.53 -10.90 -4.55
CA HIS A 50 0.71 -12.29 -4.86
C HIS A 50 -0.37 -12.61 -5.90
N GLU A 51 0.08 -12.78 -7.14
CA GLU A 51 -0.61 -13.68 -8.05
C GLU A 51 -0.63 -15.02 -7.32
N ASP A 52 -1.68 -15.26 -6.55
CA ASP A 52 -2.01 -16.59 -6.04
C ASP A 52 -2.22 -17.46 -7.27
N ASP A 53 -1.12 -18.13 -7.63
CA ASP A 53 -1.03 -19.40 -8.32
C ASP A 53 -2.05 -20.36 -7.66
N GLN A 54 -3.31 -20.25 -8.06
CA GLN A 54 -4.31 -21.27 -7.77
C GLN A 54 -4.18 -22.33 -8.87
N GLU A 55 -3.52 -23.43 -8.47
CA GLU A 55 -3.36 -24.72 -9.15
C GLU A 55 -4.65 -25.27 -9.81
#